data_AF-A0A0B4FY41-F1
#
_entry.id   AF-A0A0B4FY41-F1
#
_cell.length_a   1.000
_cell.length_b   1.000
_cell.length_c   1.000
_cell.angle_alpha   90.00
_cell.angle_beta   90.00
_cell.angle_gamma   90.00
#
_symmetry.space_group_name_H-M   'P 1'
#
loop_
_entity.id
_entity.type
_entity.pdbx_description
1 polymer ?
#
loop_
_entity_poly.entity_id
_entity_poly.type
_entity_poly.pdbx_seq_one_letter_code
_entity_poly.pdbx_strand_id
1 'polypeptide(L)'
;MQITCVIANKLKGELEGISPDKTISNLVGGRSTLSNEIVGELDAEFPGILPDRPEEIPLKELAETLQAGSSGRLGKSTSSLVAKAISSKFPGDYSQSNVGRYLGDRWGLGAMRQEAALLMLVAKQPVSRLPTADAAEKLLGEVAAGYFAQQSLALPVATGGGGDAAHSGDPKALQMVNEKASTLLKTISEAIQAHLAGDNPLSLAHTLNDTNYEAKTLSPAEELDMWLAEHGDDHAHGMMPKFDAEKARVYDSDWNWTIQDIVRFIILCKDAKASDAQTEMAELSMSISNRACHRSISWLQYLKRQAEDEAGIGSKWLASILALLSEQCNQAKNKDPVFTDIMSSIAPVTKIDPSGKITVSEVPRKEFGRKGLYPADALVKGMRPNTEFTVATFRNSQTSHSPTLSLVYQHDLQIGRECGFTFAGKSVLLTGAGKNSIGFHILRCLLAGGARVTVTCSSFSTKAAQMYQSEYAKFGARNSVLRVVPFNQGSNQDVHNLIRWMYGDDETWDLDCIIPFAAVSENGRDLENIDSKAELCHRLMLTNLLRMLGAVARAKRERGIETRPVTVVLPLSPNHGLMGSDGLYSESKRSLEALLGRWTSES
;
A
#
# COMPACT_ATOMS: atom_id res chain seq x y z
N MET A 1 -22.75 -7.60 49.84
CA MET A 1 -23.44 -8.87 49.49
C MET A 1 -22.53 -9.85 48.76
N GLN A 2 -21.83 -9.46 47.68
CA GLN A 2 -20.93 -10.35 46.94
C GLN A 2 -19.83 -10.97 47.83
N ILE A 3 -19.08 -10.13 48.58
CA ILE A 3 -18.03 -10.58 49.51
C ILE A 3 -18.59 -11.58 50.54
N THR A 4 -19.69 -11.23 51.19
CA THR A 4 -20.35 -12.09 52.20
C THR A 4 -20.86 -13.40 51.59
N CYS A 5 -21.31 -13.40 50.33
CA CYS A 5 -21.79 -14.59 49.64
C CYS A 5 -20.65 -15.58 49.32
N VAL A 6 -19.51 -15.08 48.84
CA VAL A 6 -18.30 -15.89 48.59
C VAL A 6 -17.83 -16.53 49.91
N ILE A 7 -17.76 -15.74 50.98
CA ILE A 7 -17.32 -16.21 52.30
C ILE A 7 -18.31 -17.22 52.90
N ALA A 8 -19.62 -16.93 52.87
CA ALA A 8 -20.66 -17.80 53.44
C ALA A 8 -20.71 -19.16 52.74
N ASN A 9 -20.61 -19.19 51.41
CA ASN A 9 -20.60 -20.43 50.64
C ASN A 9 -19.39 -21.31 50.98
N LYS A 10 -18.21 -20.71 51.20
CA LYS A 10 -17.00 -21.44 51.62
C LYS A 10 -17.03 -21.93 53.06
N LEU A 11 -17.59 -21.14 53.96
CA LEU A 11 -17.72 -21.49 55.39
C LEU A 11 -18.92 -22.40 55.69
N LYS A 12 -19.78 -22.68 54.71
CA LYS A 12 -21.06 -23.40 54.87
C LYS A 12 -21.96 -22.82 55.98
N GLY A 13 -21.85 -21.51 56.21
CA GLY A 13 -22.62 -20.77 57.22
C GLY A 13 -23.70 -19.89 56.59
N GLU A 14 -24.66 -19.44 57.41
CA GLU A 14 -25.70 -18.51 56.97
C GLU A 14 -25.15 -17.09 56.79
N LEU A 15 -25.66 -16.35 55.78
CA LEU A 15 -25.30 -14.94 55.52
C LEU A 15 -25.51 -14.02 56.75
N GLU A 16 -26.48 -14.35 57.61
CA GLU A 16 -26.87 -13.54 58.77
C GLU A 16 -25.90 -13.72 59.97
N GLY A 17 -25.03 -14.74 59.96
CA GLY A 17 -24.07 -15.02 61.04
C GLY A 17 -22.69 -14.37 60.89
N ILE A 18 -22.42 -13.70 59.76
CA ILE A 18 -21.11 -13.09 59.47
C ILE A 18 -21.12 -11.62 59.87
N SER A 19 -20.45 -11.30 60.99
CA SER A 19 -20.31 -9.92 61.44
C SER A 19 -19.38 -9.12 60.51
N PRO A 20 -19.78 -7.90 60.09
CA PRO A 20 -19.01 -7.07 59.16
C PRO A 20 -17.71 -6.50 59.75
N ASP A 21 -17.55 -6.56 61.08
CA ASP A 21 -16.37 -6.05 61.80
C ASP A 21 -15.27 -7.10 61.98
N LYS A 22 -15.52 -8.36 61.56
CA LYS A 22 -14.53 -9.43 61.60
C LYS A 22 -13.69 -9.44 60.32
N THR A 23 -12.44 -9.91 60.42
CA THR A 23 -11.54 -10.14 59.28
C THR A 23 -11.73 -11.55 58.73
N ILE A 24 -11.29 -11.82 57.50
CA ILE A 24 -11.34 -13.17 56.90
C ILE A 24 -10.52 -14.14 57.76
N SER A 25 -9.34 -13.73 58.24
CA SER A 25 -8.49 -14.53 59.13
C SER A 25 -9.20 -14.94 60.43
N ASN A 26 -10.00 -14.02 61.01
CA ASN A 26 -10.79 -14.30 62.21
C ASN A 26 -11.96 -15.25 61.94
N LEU A 27 -12.55 -15.21 60.74
CA LEU A 27 -13.67 -16.06 60.36
C LEU A 27 -13.25 -17.50 60.04
N VAL A 28 -12.03 -17.71 59.54
CA VAL A 28 -11.49 -19.05 59.22
C VAL A 28 -10.78 -19.74 60.40
N GLY A 29 -10.62 -19.05 61.54
CA GLY A 29 -10.08 -19.63 62.77
C GLY A 29 -8.66 -20.20 62.64
N GLY A 30 -7.79 -19.52 61.89
CA GLY A 30 -6.38 -19.93 61.70
C GLY A 30 -6.16 -21.01 60.62
N ARG A 31 -7.19 -21.38 59.85
CA ARG A 31 -7.05 -22.27 58.68
C ARG A 31 -6.52 -21.50 57.47
N SER A 32 -5.20 -21.37 57.37
CA SER A 32 -4.52 -20.60 56.30
C SER A 32 -4.87 -21.07 54.88
N THR A 33 -5.11 -22.37 54.67
CA THR A 33 -5.56 -22.90 53.37
C THR A 33 -6.92 -22.33 52.95
N LEU A 34 -7.87 -22.25 53.89
CA LEU A 34 -9.21 -21.71 53.63
C LEU A 34 -9.16 -20.19 53.40
N SER A 35 -8.25 -19.50 54.09
CA SER A 35 -8.00 -18.06 53.88
C SER A 35 -7.55 -17.78 52.44
N ASN A 36 -6.55 -18.54 51.96
CA ASN A 36 -6.01 -18.36 50.61
C ASN A 36 -7.03 -18.71 49.52
N GLU A 37 -7.89 -19.70 49.76
CA GLU A 37 -9.00 -20.01 48.84
C GLU A 37 -10.01 -18.86 48.75
N ILE A 38 -10.38 -18.25 49.88
CA ILE A 38 -11.32 -17.12 49.90
C ILE A 38 -10.70 -15.92 49.19
N VAL A 39 -9.43 -15.62 49.45
CA VAL A 39 -8.72 -14.53 48.79
C VAL A 39 -8.60 -14.76 47.28
N GLY A 40 -8.29 -15.98 46.85
CA GLY A 40 -8.28 -16.33 45.43
C GLY A 40 -9.66 -16.22 44.74
N GLU A 41 -10.74 -16.53 45.44
CA GLU A 41 -12.10 -16.34 44.91
C GLU A 41 -12.53 -14.87 44.89
N LEU A 42 -12.03 -14.05 45.82
CA LEU A 42 -12.22 -12.60 45.77
C LEU A 42 -11.43 -11.96 44.63
N ASP A 43 -10.22 -12.44 44.32
CA ASP A 43 -9.43 -11.97 43.17
C ASP A 43 -10.06 -12.35 41.83
N ALA A 44 -10.64 -13.55 41.74
CA ALA A 44 -11.46 -13.93 40.59
C ALA A 44 -12.76 -13.11 40.47
N GLU A 45 -13.25 -12.53 41.56
CA GLU A 45 -14.46 -11.70 41.59
C GLU A 45 -14.17 -10.22 41.27
N PHE A 46 -13.04 -9.69 41.76
CA PHE A 46 -12.63 -8.29 41.61
C PHE A 46 -11.19 -8.17 41.07
N PRO A 47 -10.96 -8.52 39.79
CA PRO A 47 -9.61 -8.61 39.23
C PRO A 47 -8.88 -7.26 39.26
N GLY A 48 -7.72 -7.22 39.93
CA GLY A 48 -6.83 -6.05 39.96
C GLY A 48 -7.24 -4.93 40.93
N ILE A 49 -8.22 -5.17 41.81
CA ILE A 49 -8.75 -4.17 42.76
C ILE A 49 -8.50 -4.59 44.22
N LEU A 50 -8.01 -5.81 44.49
CA LEU A 50 -7.74 -6.22 45.85
C LEU A 50 -6.57 -5.46 46.47
N PRO A 51 -6.72 -4.96 47.71
CA PRO A 51 -5.63 -4.37 48.48
C PRO A 51 -4.62 -5.43 48.95
N ASP A 52 -3.42 -4.99 49.33
CA ASP A 52 -2.42 -5.88 49.94
C ASP A 52 -2.95 -6.46 51.26
N ARG A 53 -2.90 -7.79 51.39
CA ARG A 53 -3.38 -8.58 52.56
C ARG A 53 -4.88 -8.37 52.88
N PRO A 54 -5.78 -8.70 51.96
CA PRO A 54 -7.22 -8.58 52.17
C PRO A 54 -7.74 -9.42 53.35
N GLU A 55 -7.00 -10.44 53.77
CA GLU A 55 -7.35 -11.34 54.87
C GLU A 55 -7.20 -10.72 56.28
N GLU A 56 -6.47 -9.60 56.41
CA GLU A 56 -6.24 -8.87 57.66
C GLU A 56 -7.18 -7.66 57.81
N ILE A 57 -7.91 -7.28 56.76
CA ILE A 57 -8.79 -6.11 56.73
C ILE A 57 -10.21 -6.50 57.20
N PRO A 58 -10.89 -5.67 58.02
CA PRO A 58 -12.29 -5.87 58.35
C PRO A 58 -13.18 -5.88 57.11
N LEU A 59 -14.19 -6.77 57.06
CA LEU A 59 -15.03 -6.93 55.87
C LEU A 59 -15.74 -5.65 55.43
N LYS A 60 -16.05 -4.75 56.37
CA LYS A 60 -16.64 -3.44 56.07
C LYS A 60 -15.70 -2.53 55.29
N GLU A 61 -14.45 -2.38 55.74
CA GLU A 61 -13.43 -1.55 55.09
C GLU A 61 -12.99 -2.15 53.75
N LEU A 62 -12.94 -3.49 53.67
CA LEU A 62 -12.69 -4.20 52.43
C LEU A 62 -13.82 -3.95 51.41
N ALA A 63 -15.09 -3.93 51.85
CA ALA A 63 -16.22 -3.64 50.99
C ALA A 63 -16.21 -2.20 50.45
N GLU A 64 -15.88 -1.21 51.29
CA GLU A 64 -15.77 0.19 50.90
C GLU A 64 -14.66 0.42 49.85
N THR A 65 -13.51 -0.26 50.03
CA THR A 65 -12.38 -0.19 49.10
C THR A 65 -12.72 -0.78 47.73
N LEU A 66 -13.36 -1.95 47.72
CA LEU A 66 -13.76 -2.62 46.49
C LEU A 66 -14.92 -1.90 45.78
N GLN A 67 -15.79 -1.21 46.53
CA GLN A 67 -16.91 -0.46 45.97
C GLN A 67 -16.45 0.69 45.05
N ALA A 68 -15.29 1.32 45.32
CA ALA A 68 -14.76 2.42 44.53
C ALA A 68 -14.34 2.02 43.10
N GLY A 69 -14.00 0.75 42.86
CA GLY A 69 -13.58 0.22 41.57
C GLY A 69 -14.56 -0.74 40.89
N SER A 70 -15.66 -1.12 41.57
CA SER A 70 -16.59 -2.15 41.06
C SER A 70 -17.67 -1.57 40.13
N SER A 71 -17.99 -2.30 39.04
CA SER A 71 -19.08 -1.96 38.12
C SER A 71 -20.48 -2.36 38.62
N GLY A 72 -20.56 -2.95 39.82
CA GLY A 72 -21.79 -3.44 40.44
C GLY A 72 -22.36 -4.74 39.85
N ARG A 73 -21.71 -5.34 38.85
CA ARG A 73 -22.09 -6.63 38.25
C ARG A 73 -21.44 -7.81 38.98
N LEU A 74 -22.01 -9.01 38.81
CA LEU A 74 -21.40 -10.25 39.30
C LEU A 74 -20.10 -10.58 38.56
N GLY A 75 -19.04 -10.90 39.31
CA GLY A 75 -17.77 -11.39 38.78
C GLY A 75 -17.81 -12.88 38.44
N LYS A 76 -16.65 -13.44 38.10
CA LYS A 76 -16.54 -14.83 37.63
C LYS A 76 -16.90 -15.84 38.71
N SER A 77 -16.58 -15.54 39.97
CA SER A 77 -16.81 -16.45 41.09
C SER A 77 -18.29 -16.53 41.44
N THR A 78 -18.94 -15.39 41.69
CA THR A 78 -20.36 -15.37 42.07
C THR A 78 -21.29 -15.78 40.92
N SER A 79 -20.97 -15.44 39.67
CA SER A 79 -21.73 -15.90 38.50
C SER A 79 -21.70 -17.42 38.37
N SER A 80 -20.55 -18.04 38.60
CA SER A 80 -20.40 -19.50 38.60
C SER A 80 -21.21 -20.17 39.72
N LEU A 81 -21.22 -19.57 40.92
CA LEU A 81 -22.02 -20.06 42.05
C LEU A 81 -23.52 -19.99 41.77
N VAL A 82 -24.01 -18.91 41.18
CA VAL A 82 -25.42 -18.77 40.78
C VAL A 82 -25.80 -19.80 39.73
N ALA A 83 -24.98 -19.98 38.68
CA ALA A 83 -25.24 -20.97 37.64
C ALA A 83 -25.25 -22.41 38.20
N LYS A 84 -24.36 -22.72 39.14
CA LYS A 84 -24.31 -24.01 39.83
C LYS A 84 -25.53 -24.22 40.74
N ALA A 85 -25.99 -23.20 41.45
CA ALA A 85 -27.18 -23.27 42.29
C ALA A 85 -28.43 -23.57 41.44
N ILE A 86 -28.60 -22.88 40.31
CA ILE A 86 -29.75 -23.09 39.42
C ILE A 86 -29.70 -24.48 38.79
N SER A 87 -28.59 -24.86 38.17
CA SER A 87 -28.45 -26.16 37.49
C SER A 87 -28.59 -27.38 38.41
N SER A 88 -28.13 -27.30 39.66
CA SER A 88 -28.18 -28.42 40.60
C SER A 88 -29.48 -28.51 41.40
N LYS A 89 -30.16 -27.39 41.65
CA LYS A 89 -31.32 -27.34 42.55
C LYS A 89 -32.67 -27.14 41.87
N PHE A 90 -32.71 -26.63 40.64
CA PHE A 90 -33.96 -26.41 39.91
C PHE A 90 -34.29 -27.56 38.94
N PRO A 91 -35.57 -27.72 38.54
CA PRO A 91 -35.97 -28.65 37.49
C PRO A 91 -35.27 -28.35 36.16
N GLY A 92 -35.16 -29.37 35.27
CA GLY A 92 -34.38 -29.27 34.03
C GLY A 92 -34.81 -28.16 33.06
N ASP A 93 -36.03 -27.65 33.20
CA ASP A 93 -36.61 -26.62 32.34
C ASP A 93 -36.24 -25.18 32.76
N TYR A 94 -35.55 -25.00 33.89
CA TYR A 94 -35.13 -23.69 34.41
C TYR A 94 -33.67 -23.37 34.05
N SER A 95 -33.50 -22.38 33.18
CA SER A 95 -32.21 -21.71 32.94
C SER A 95 -32.09 -20.42 33.75
N GLN A 96 -30.87 -19.88 33.88
CA GLN A 96 -30.64 -18.57 34.51
C GLN A 96 -31.44 -17.45 33.83
N SER A 97 -31.63 -17.52 32.50
CA SER A 97 -32.46 -16.58 31.75
C SER A 97 -33.95 -16.69 32.08
N ASN A 98 -34.48 -17.92 32.22
CA ASN A 98 -35.88 -18.15 32.59
C ASN A 98 -36.18 -17.66 34.02
N VAL A 99 -35.25 -17.91 34.95
CA VAL A 99 -35.35 -17.42 36.33
C VAL A 99 -35.28 -15.88 36.39
N GLY A 100 -34.36 -15.27 35.64
CA GLY A 100 -34.26 -13.80 35.54
C GLY A 100 -35.53 -13.18 34.96
N ARG A 101 -36.08 -13.77 33.90
CA ARG A 101 -37.35 -13.33 33.30
C ARG A 101 -38.52 -13.45 34.28
N TYR A 102 -38.63 -14.56 35.02
CA TYR A 102 -39.66 -14.74 36.05
C TYR A 102 -39.58 -13.68 37.16
N LEU A 103 -38.37 -13.37 37.64
CA LEU A 103 -38.14 -12.32 38.64
C LEU A 103 -38.43 -10.91 38.08
N GLY A 104 -38.16 -10.67 36.80
CA GLY A 104 -38.51 -9.43 36.11
C GLY A 104 -40.03 -9.26 35.95
N ASP A 105 -40.70 -10.26 35.39
CA ASP A 105 -42.11 -10.19 35.01
C ASP A 105 -43.04 -10.18 36.24
N ARG A 106 -42.75 -11.00 37.26
CA ARG A 106 -43.63 -11.16 38.43
C ARG A 106 -43.30 -10.21 39.58
N TRP A 107 -42.03 -9.81 39.74
CA TRP A 107 -41.56 -9.01 40.87
C TRP A 107 -40.97 -7.65 40.46
N GLY A 108 -40.92 -7.32 39.17
CA GLY A 108 -40.44 -6.03 38.66
C GLY A 108 -38.94 -5.79 38.90
N LEU A 109 -38.15 -6.84 39.13
CA LEU A 109 -36.73 -6.71 39.41
C LEU A 109 -35.96 -6.48 38.10
N GLY A 110 -35.25 -5.35 37.97
CA GLY A 110 -34.31 -5.10 36.87
C GLY A 110 -33.02 -5.93 36.98
N ALA A 111 -32.24 -6.03 35.91
CA ALA A 111 -31.09 -6.95 35.80
C ALA A 111 -30.11 -6.93 37.00
N MET A 112 -29.68 -5.75 37.46
CA MET A 112 -28.77 -5.65 38.63
C MET A 112 -29.43 -6.08 39.95
N ARG A 113 -30.76 -5.90 40.08
CA ARG A 113 -31.51 -6.36 41.26
C ARG A 113 -31.81 -7.85 41.20
N GLN A 114 -31.97 -8.41 40.00
CA GLN A 114 -32.06 -9.86 39.79
C GLN A 114 -30.77 -10.54 40.22
N GLU A 115 -29.61 -10.00 39.81
CA GLU A 115 -28.30 -10.50 40.23
C GLU A 115 -28.14 -10.47 41.76
N ALA A 116 -28.52 -9.36 42.41
CA ALA A 116 -28.48 -9.25 43.87
C ALA A 116 -29.44 -10.23 44.58
N ALA A 117 -30.64 -10.46 44.05
CA ALA A 117 -31.57 -11.45 44.58
C ALA A 117 -31.05 -12.89 44.41
N LEU A 118 -30.40 -13.19 43.28
CA LEU A 118 -29.81 -14.50 43.01
C LEU A 118 -28.60 -14.81 43.92
N LEU A 119 -27.87 -13.80 44.40
CA LEU A 119 -26.86 -14.02 45.44
C LEU A 119 -27.48 -14.52 46.75
N MET A 120 -28.70 -14.10 47.08
CA MET A 120 -29.40 -14.64 48.24
C MET A 120 -29.89 -16.07 48.03
N LEU A 121 -30.24 -16.44 46.79
CA LEU A 121 -30.54 -17.83 46.44
C LEU A 121 -29.32 -18.72 46.67
N VAL A 122 -28.11 -18.24 46.35
CA VAL A 122 -26.85 -18.98 46.61
C VAL A 122 -26.62 -19.20 48.11
N ALA A 123 -27.10 -18.29 48.96
CA ALA A 123 -26.98 -18.44 50.41
C ALA A 123 -28.09 -19.27 51.06
N LYS A 124 -29.32 -19.21 50.53
CA LYS A 124 -30.50 -19.98 51.01
C LYS A 124 -30.82 -21.13 50.05
N GLN A 125 -29.80 -21.93 49.70
CA GLN A 125 -29.97 -23.05 48.78
C GLN A 125 -30.79 -24.19 49.42
N PRO A 126 -31.72 -24.82 48.68
CA PRO A 126 -32.43 -25.99 49.17
C PRO A 126 -31.49 -27.22 49.24
N VAL A 127 -31.70 -28.05 50.27
CA VAL A 127 -30.85 -29.23 50.53
C VAL A 127 -30.94 -30.24 49.37
N SER A 128 -32.14 -30.48 48.86
CA SER A 128 -32.40 -31.34 47.70
C SER A 128 -32.92 -30.55 46.50
N ARG A 129 -32.88 -31.19 45.32
CA ARG A 129 -33.43 -30.62 44.08
C ARG A 129 -34.95 -30.50 44.18
N LEU A 130 -35.49 -29.39 43.70
CA LEU A 130 -36.93 -29.11 43.75
C LEU A 130 -37.69 -30.04 42.78
N PRO A 131 -38.79 -30.69 43.23
CA PRO A 131 -39.48 -31.70 42.45
C PRO A 131 -40.47 -31.14 41.42
N THR A 132 -40.95 -29.91 41.61
CA THR A 132 -42.01 -29.30 40.77
C THR A 132 -41.72 -27.84 40.46
N ALA A 133 -42.30 -27.34 39.36
CA ALA A 133 -42.23 -25.93 38.97
C ALA A 133 -42.82 -24.99 40.05
N ASP A 134 -43.95 -25.37 40.66
CA ASP A 134 -44.56 -24.60 41.76
C ASP A 134 -43.63 -24.44 42.97
N ALA A 135 -42.85 -25.47 43.30
CA ALA A 135 -41.87 -25.39 44.39
C ALA A 135 -40.71 -24.45 44.06
N ALA A 136 -40.29 -24.39 42.80
CA ALA A 136 -39.29 -23.45 42.30
C ALA A 136 -39.81 -22.00 42.33
N GLU A 137 -41.04 -21.77 41.92
CA GLU A 137 -41.66 -20.45 41.95
C GLU A 137 -41.86 -19.91 43.37
N LYS A 138 -42.21 -20.79 44.32
CA LYS A 138 -42.34 -20.45 45.74
C LYS A 138 -41.00 -20.04 46.34
N LEU A 139 -39.93 -20.81 46.08
CA LEU A 139 -38.57 -20.47 46.54
C LEU A 139 -38.10 -19.13 45.94
N LEU A 140 -38.35 -18.90 44.65
CA LEU A 140 -38.01 -17.63 44.01
C LEU A 140 -38.81 -16.45 44.59
N GLY A 141 -40.06 -16.68 44.99
CA GLY A 141 -40.87 -15.71 45.72
C GLY A 141 -40.33 -15.40 47.12
N GLU A 142 -39.86 -16.41 47.86
CA GLU A 142 -39.21 -16.25 49.17
C GLU A 142 -37.88 -15.48 49.05
N VAL A 143 -37.08 -15.77 48.01
CA VAL A 143 -35.83 -15.05 47.71
C VAL A 143 -36.11 -13.59 47.32
N ALA A 144 -37.10 -13.34 46.47
CA ALA A 144 -37.51 -11.99 46.13
C ALA A 144 -38.00 -11.23 47.36
N ALA A 145 -38.87 -11.82 48.18
CA ALA A 145 -39.38 -11.21 49.40
C ALA A 145 -38.26 -10.90 50.42
N GLY A 146 -37.29 -11.80 50.57
CA GLY A 146 -36.10 -11.55 51.38
C GLY A 146 -35.27 -10.37 50.86
N TYR A 147 -35.17 -10.22 49.53
CA TYR A 147 -34.41 -9.12 48.93
C TYR A 147 -35.09 -7.77 49.21
N PHE A 148 -36.42 -7.71 49.05
CA PHE A 148 -37.21 -6.53 49.42
C PHE A 148 -37.08 -6.20 50.91
N ALA A 149 -37.09 -7.21 51.79
CA ALA A 149 -36.90 -7.01 53.24
C ALA A 149 -35.51 -6.46 53.58
N GLN A 150 -34.44 -7.03 53.00
CA GLN A 150 -33.06 -6.60 53.25
C GLN A 150 -32.79 -5.16 52.75
N GLN A 151 -33.46 -4.74 51.68
CA GLN A 151 -33.32 -3.40 51.10
C GLN A 151 -34.36 -2.39 51.64
N SER A 152 -35.21 -2.77 52.60
CA SER A 152 -36.30 -1.94 53.15
C SER A 152 -37.27 -1.41 52.07
N LEU A 153 -37.56 -2.22 51.05
CA LEU A 153 -38.45 -1.88 49.93
C LEU A 153 -39.83 -2.53 50.11
N ALA A 154 -40.89 -1.83 49.71
CA ALA A 154 -42.26 -2.37 49.76
C ALA A 154 -42.47 -3.51 48.74
N LEU A 155 -43.16 -4.57 49.16
CA LEU A 155 -43.52 -5.68 48.26
C LEU A 155 -44.47 -5.19 47.15
N PRO A 156 -44.29 -5.61 45.90
CA PRO A 156 -45.22 -5.27 44.82
C PRO A 156 -46.60 -5.86 45.13
N VAL A 157 -47.60 -5.02 45.35
CA VAL A 157 -49.01 -5.47 45.43
C VAL A 157 -49.45 -5.78 44.01
N ALA A 158 -49.85 -7.03 43.75
CA ALA A 158 -50.42 -7.43 42.47
C ALA A 158 -51.72 -6.64 42.24
N THR A 159 -51.63 -5.54 41.51
CA THR A 159 -52.80 -4.82 41.01
C THR A 159 -53.34 -5.62 39.84
N GLY A 160 -54.33 -6.48 40.13
CA GLY A 160 -55.15 -7.13 39.12
C GLY A 160 -55.94 -6.08 38.35
N GLY A 161 -55.33 -5.50 37.32
CA GLY A 161 -55.99 -4.64 36.35
C GLY A 161 -56.79 -5.49 35.38
N GLY A 162 -58.02 -5.85 35.77
CA GLY A 162 -59.03 -6.33 34.85
C GLY A 162 -59.40 -5.22 33.87
N GLY A 163 -59.17 -5.47 32.59
CA GLY A 163 -59.61 -4.63 31.48
C GLY A 163 -60.07 -5.52 30.34
N ASP A 164 -61.38 -5.74 30.28
CA ASP A 164 -62.09 -6.40 29.19
C ASP A 164 -61.80 -5.70 27.85
N ALA A 165 -61.22 -6.43 26.90
CA ALA A 165 -61.36 -6.15 25.48
C ALA A 165 -61.42 -7.49 24.73
N ALA A 166 -62.57 -7.71 24.11
CA ALA A 166 -62.97 -8.93 23.45
C ALA A 166 -62.14 -9.27 22.20
N HIS A 167 -61.96 -10.59 21.99
CA HIS A 167 -61.82 -11.24 20.68
C HIS A 167 -60.68 -10.78 19.75
N SER A 168 -59.45 -11.05 20.17
CA SER A 168 -58.42 -11.60 19.28
C SER A 168 -57.67 -12.67 20.05
N GLY A 169 -57.38 -13.82 19.43
CA GLY A 169 -56.90 -15.03 20.10
C GLY A 169 -55.83 -14.78 21.18
N ASP A 170 -55.94 -15.55 22.27
CA ASP A 170 -55.06 -15.45 23.45
C ASP A 170 -53.58 -15.29 23.00
N PRO A 171 -52.94 -14.13 23.22
CA PRO A 171 -51.61 -13.85 22.71
C PRO A 171 -50.57 -14.83 23.26
N LYS A 172 -50.83 -15.42 24.42
CA LYS A 172 -50.01 -16.50 25.00
C LYS A 172 -50.17 -17.80 24.23
N ALA A 173 -51.40 -18.14 23.82
CA ALA A 173 -51.67 -19.31 22.98
C ALA A 173 -51.09 -19.13 21.56
N LEU A 174 -51.16 -17.93 20.98
CA LEU A 174 -50.52 -17.60 19.70
C LEU A 174 -48.99 -17.66 19.80
N GLN A 175 -48.39 -17.19 20.89
CA GLN A 175 -46.96 -17.35 21.14
C GLN A 175 -46.57 -18.81 21.27
N MET A 176 -47.31 -19.61 22.05
CA MET A 176 -47.03 -21.04 22.19
C MET A 176 -47.24 -21.81 20.89
N VAL A 177 -48.22 -21.42 20.06
CA VAL A 177 -48.43 -22.00 18.73
C VAL A 177 -47.31 -21.60 17.79
N ASN A 178 -46.81 -20.36 17.86
CA ASN A 178 -45.69 -19.90 17.04
C ASN A 178 -44.35 -20.52 17.49
N GLU A 179 -44.15 -20.72 18.80
CA GLU A 179 -43.02 -21.47 19.35
C GLU A 179 -43.10 -22.94 18.93
N LYS A 180 -44.27 -23.58 19.00
CA LYS A 180 -44.44 -24.96 18.51
C LYS A 180 -44.32 -25.10 16.99
N ALA A 181 -44.76 -24.09 16.23
CA ALA A 181 -44.59 -24.05 14.78
C ALA A 181 -43.13 -23.85 14.40
N SER A 182 -42.41 -22.97 15.11
CA SER A 182 -40.98 -22.75 14.88
C SER A 182 -40.13 -23.97 15.26
N THR A 183 -40.48 -24.70 16.33
CA THR A 183 -39.79 -25.97 16.66
C THR A 183 -40.06 -27.04 15.62
N LEU A 184 -41.30 -27.19 15.15
CA LEU A 184 -41.64 -28.13 14.08
C LEU A 184 -40.90 -27.80 12.77
N LEU A 185 -40.83 -26.52 12.38
CA LEU A 185 -40.08 -26.06 11.22
C LEU A 185 -38.58 -26.36 11.37
N LYS A 186 -38.03 -26.22 12.56
CA LYS A 186 -36.64 -26.58 12.86
C LYS A 186 -36.39 -28.08 12.68
N THR A 187 -37.25 -28.92 13.22
CA THR A 187 -37.16 -30.39 13.09
C THR A 187 -37.31 -30.84 11.64
N ILE A 188 -38.20 -30.22 10.88
CA ILE A 188 -38.37 -30.49 9.43
C ILE A 188 -37.10 -30.07 8.67
N SER A 189 -36.54 -28.90 8.96
CA SER A 189 -35.29 -28.43 8.35
C SER A 189 -34.12 -29.36 8.67
N GLU A 190 -34.01 -29.84 9.91
CA GLU A 190 -32.98 -30.78 10.35
C GLU A 190 -33.14 -32.15 9.65
N ALA A 191 -34.36 -32.65 9.49
CA ALA A 191 -34.64 -33.90 8.77
C ALA A 191 -34.35 -33.78 7.27
N ILE A 192 -34.67 -32.65 6.64
CA ILE A 192 -34.35 -32.37 5.24
C ILE A 192 -32.83 -32.24 5.07
N GLN A 193 -32.14 -31.54 5.97
CA GLN A 193 -30.67 -31.44 5.95
C GLN A 193 -30.00 -32.81 6.13
N ALA A 194 -30.50 -33.65 7.04
CA ALA A 194 -29.99 -35.01 7.25
C ALA A 194 -30.21 -35.92 6.03
N HIS A 195 -31.24 -35.67 5.22
CA HIS A 195 -31.54 -36.45 4.02
C HIS A 195 -30.77 -35.95 2.77
N LEU A 196 -30.54 -34.64 2.65
CA LEU A 196 -29.77 -34.03 1.55
C LEU A 196 -28.26 -34.09 1.77
N ALA A 197 -27.79 -34.03 3.01
CA ALA A 197 -26.38 -34.18 3.35
C ALA A 197 -26.03 -35.67 3.50
N GLY A 198 -25.85 -36.36 2.37
CA GLY A 198 -25.03 -37.56 2.36
C GLY A 198 -23.65 -37.22 2.95
N ASP A 199 -23.38 -37.77 4.13
CA ASP A 199 -22.10 -37.78 4.86
C ASP A 199 -21.50 -36.47 5.41
N ASN A 200 -22.19 -35.32 5.47
CA ASN A 200 -21.63 -34.19 6.26
C ASN A 200 -22.65 -33.18 6.82
N PRO A 201 -23.26 -33.47 7.99
CA PRO A 201 -24.08 -32.51 8.72
C PRO A 201 -23.28 -31.39 9.41
N LEU A 202 -21.95 -31.37 9.29
CA LEU A 202 -21.05 -30.51 10.08
C LEU A 202 -20.62 -29.22 9.37
N SER A 203 -21.01 -28.99 8.11
CA SER A 203 -20.46 -27.89 7.31
C SER A 203 -20.89 -26.49 7.75
N LEU A 204 -22.08 -26.30 8.35
CA LEU A 204 -22.59 -24.97 8.67
C LEU A 204 -22.33 -24.55 10.13
N ALA A 205 -22.22 -25.52 11.04
CA ALA A 205 -21.89 -25.26 12.45
C ALA A 205 -20.38 -25.05 12.66
N HIS A 206 -19.52 -25.68 11.86
CA HIS A 206 -18.07 -25.43 11.90
C HIS A 206 -17.74 -23.98 11.51
N THR A 207 -18.45 -23.39 10.55
CA THR A 207 -18.14 -22.05 10.05
C THR A 207 -18.39 -20.94 11.09
N LEU A 208 -19.15 -21.21 12.16
CA LEU A 208 -19.47 -20.23 13.20
C LEU A 208 -18.83 -20.55 14.56
N ASN A 209 -18.46 -21.80 14.82
CA ASN A 209 -17.87 -22.25 16.09
C ASN A 209 -16.38 -22.65 16.00
N ASP A 210 -15.68 -22.32 14.90
CA ASP A 210 -14.23 -22.46 14.77
C ASP A 210 -13.41 -21.51 15.67
N THR A 211 -13.98 -21.03 16.79
CA THR A 211 -13.25 -20.32 17.85
C THR A 211 -12.33 -21.25 18.66
N ASN A 212 -12.35 -22.56 18.42
CA ASN A 212 -11.46 -23.52 19.09
C ASN A 212 -10.12 -23.77 18.39
N TYR A 213 -9.86 -23.14 17.24
CA TYR A 213 -8.55 -23.16 16.57
C TYR A 213 -7.63 -21.99 17.00
N GLU A 214 -8.06 -21.14 17.94
CA GLU A 214 -7.41 -19.87 18.29
C GLU A 214 -6.41 -19.93 19.47
N ALA A 215 -6.05 -21.11 19.99
CA ALA A 215 -5.17 -21.16 21.17
C ALA A 215 -3.66 -21.06 20.87
N LYS A 216 -3.21 -20.91 19.62
CA LYS A 216 -1.76 -20.90 19.29
C LYS A 216 -1.29 -20.03 18.12
N THR A 217 -2.19 -19.52 17.28
CA THR A 217 -1.86 -18.65 16.15
C THR A 217 -2.45 -17.28 16.41
N LEU A 218 -1.63 -16.23 16.24
CA LEU A 218 -2.08 -14.85 16.23
C LEU A 218 -3.28 -14.73 15.29
N SER A 219 -4.28 -13.95 15.67
CA SER A 219 -5.37 -13.64 14.76
C SER A 219 -4.81 -12.89 13.53
N PRO A 220 -5.42 -13.02 12.34
CA PRO A 220 -4.95 -12.30 11.15
C PRO A 220 -4.83 -10.78 11.34
N ALA A 221 -5.63 -10.20 12.24
CA ALA A 221 -5.52 -8.80 12.61
C ALA A 221 -4.24 -8.51 13.41
N GLU A 222 -3.91 -9.33 14.41
CA GLU A 222 -2.68 -9.19 15.19
C GLU A 222 -1.42 -9.43 14.35
N GLU A 223 -1.47 -10.37 13.39
CA GLU A 223 -0.37 -10.56 12.43
C GLU A 223 -0.17 -9.33 11.53
N LEU A 224 -1.27 -8.71 11.06
CA LEU A 224 -1.21 -7.50 10.25
C LEU A 224 -0.69 -6.31 11.07
N ASP A 225 -1.15 -6.16 12.31
CA ASP A 225 -0.70 -5.11 13.22
C ASP A 225 0.80 -5.27 13.54
N MET A 226 1.29 -6.50 13.72
CA MET A 226 2.73 -6.76 13.86
C MET A 226 3.51 -6.32 12.63
N TRP A 227 3.02 -6.65 11.42
CA TRP A 227 3.65 -6.23 10.16
C TRP A 227 3.68 -4.71 9.99
N LEU A 228 2.58 -4.03 10.31
CA LEU A 228 2.49 -2.57 10.25
C LEU A 228 3.35 -1.89 11.31
N ALA A 229 3.44 -2.45 12.52
CA ALA A 229 4.31 -1.94 13.58
C ALA A 229 5.80 -2.02 13.19
N GLU A 230 6.22 -3.11 12.52
CA GLU A 230 7.61 -3.29 12.12
C GLU A 230 7.98 -2.46 10.88
N HIS A 231 7.13 -2.48 9.85
CA HIS A 231 7.45 -1.84 8.57
C HIS A 231 6.95 -0.41 8.44
N GLY A 232 5.98 -0.01 9.24
CA GLY A 232 5.31 1.29 9.13
C GLY A 232 4.41 1.44 7.89
N ASP A 233 3.55 2.45 7.95
CA ASP A 233 2.51 2.67 6.95
C ASP A 233 3.06 3.06 5.57
N ASP A 234 4.09 3.91 5.50
CA ASP A 234 4.65 4.36 4.23
C ASP A 234 5.28 3.20 3.45
N HIS A 235 5.96 2.29 4.15
CA HIS A 235 6.53 1.10 3.52
C HIS A 235 5.42 0.15 3.04
N ALA A 236 4.43 -0.14 3.88
CA ALA A 236 3.33 -1.05 3.54
C ALA A 236 2.51 -0.54 2.33
N HIS A 237 2.04 0.71 2.38
CA HIS A 237 1.30 1.32 1.28
C HIS A 237 2.19 1.52 0.05
N GLY A 238 3.45 1.88 0.25
CA GLY A 238 4.45 2.07 -0.80
C GLY A 238 4.82 0.80 -1.56
N MET A 239 4.58 -0.39 -1.00
CA MET A 239 4.80 -1.68 -1.66
C MET A 239 3.59 -2.22 -2.43
N MET A 240 2.44 -1.54 -2.40
CA MET A 240 1.24 -2.01 -3.09
C MET A 240 1.48 -2.15 -4.60
N PRO A 241 1.15 -3.30 -5.22
CA PRO A 241 1.33 -3.50 -6.66
C PRO A 241 0.43 -2.56 -7.47
N LYS A 242 0.96 -2.05 -8.57
CA LYS A 242 0.27 -1.16 -9.53
C LYS A 242 0.32 -1.69 -10.95
N PHE A 243 1.18 -2.67 -11.23
CA PHE A 243 1.37 -3.19 -12.58
C PHE A 243 0.11 -3.88 -13.08
N ASP A 244 -0.27 -3.51 -14.30
CA ASP A 244 -1.43 -4.04 -14.99
C ASP A 244 -1.15 -3.98 -16.50
N ALA A 245 -1.04 -5.16 -17.12
CA ALA A 245 -0.74 -5.30 -18.54
C ALA A 245 -1.85 -4.73 -19.44
N GLU A 246 -3.11 -4.78 -19.01
CA GLU A 246 -4.25 -4.27 -19.79
C GLU A 246 -4.29 -2.74 -19.81
N LYS A 247 -3.63 -2.10 -18.85
CA LYS A 247 -3.48 -0.63 -18.80
C LYS A 247 -2.33 -0.11 -19.66
N ALA A 248 -1.53 -0.99 -20.27
CA ALA A 248 -0.41 -0.59 -21.12
C ALA A 248 -0.89 0.27 -22.30
N ARG A 249 -0.27 1.43 -22.49
CA ARG A 249 -0.52 2.32 -23.65
C ARG A 249 0.61 2.20 -24.63
N VAL A 250 0.27 1.92 -25.89
CA VAL A 250 1.24 1.80 -26.98
C VAL A 250 1.06 2.98 -27.93
N TYR A 251 2.16 3.69 -28.21
CA TYR A 251 2.21 4.75 -29.21
C TYR A 251 3.23 4.36 -30.28
N ASP A 252 2.75 4.13 -31.49
CA ASP A 252 3.49 3.60 -32.65
C ASP A 252 3.09 4.27 -33.99
N SER A 253 2.22 5.28 -33.94
CA SER A 253 1.60 5.90 -35.11
C SER A 253 2.43 7.05 -35.73
N ASP A 254 3.75 6.86 -35.85
CA ASP A 254 4.69 7.87 -36.36
C ASP A 254 4.27 8.45 -37.74
N TRP A 255 3.70 7.59 -38.59
CA TRP A 255 3.22 7.91 -39.92
C TRP A 255 2.11 8.99 -39.92
N ASN A 256 1.28 9.06 -38.88
CA ASN A 256 0.21 10.04 -38.77
C ASN A 256 0.75 11.38 -38.26
N TRP A 257 1.58 11.34 -37.22
CA TRP A 257 2.19 12.53 -36.61
C TRP A 257 3.08 13.28 -37.61
N THR A 258 3.69 12.58 -38.57
CA THR A 258 4.48 13.20 -39.64
C THR A 258 3.64 14.14 -40.49
N ILE A 259 2.41 13.74 -40.84
CA ILE A 259 1.50 14.58 -41.64
C ILE A 259 1.08 15.81 -40.84
N GLN A 260 0.77 15.62 -39.55
CA GLN A 260 0.47 16.75 -38.66
C GLN A 260 1.63 17.75 -38.61
N ASP A 261 2.86 17.26 -38.46
CA ASP A 261 4.03 18.13 -38.36
C ASP A 261 4.38 18.81 -39.67
N ILE A 262 4.15 18.18 -40.83
CA ILE A 262 4.24 18.85 -42.14
C ILE A 262 3.25 20.02 -42.21
N VAL A 263 2.01 19.84 -41.76
CA VAL A 263 1.01 20.93 -41.76
C VAL A 263 1.43 22.05 -40.81
N ARG A 264 1.90 21.72 -39.60
CA ARG A 264 2.38 22.70 -38.61
C ARG A 264 3.59 23.48 -39.15
N PHE A 265 4.52 22.80 -39.78
CA PHE A 265 5.69 23.41 -40.42
C PHE A 265 5.28 24.45 -41.47
N ILE A 266 4.28 24.15 -42.30
CA ILE A 266 3.76 25.10 -43.31
C ILE A 266 3.09 26.32 -42.66
N ILE A 267 2.30 26.11 -41.61
CA ILE A 267 1.66 27.21 -40.87
C ILE A 267 2.72 28.17 -40.33
N LEU A 268 3.77 27.63 -39.70
CA LEU A 268 4.89 28.43 -39.18
C LEU A 268 5.66 29.16 -40.29
N CYS A 269 5.87 28.52 -41.45
CA CYS A 269 6.49 29.18 -42.60
C CYS A 269 5.68 30.39 -43.10
N LYS A 270 4.34 30.36 -42.99
CA LYS A 270 3.46 31.46 -43.39
C LYS A 270 3.46 32.60 -42.35
N ASP A 271 3.63 32.27 -41.08
CA ASP A 271 3.57 33.20 -39.94
C ASP A 271 4.94 33.73 -39.46
N ALA A 272 6.02 33.51 -40.21
CA ALA A 272 7.45 33.56 -39.83
C ALA A 272 8.05 34.91 -39.33
N LYS A 273 7.29 35.75 -38.62
CA LYS A 273 7.74 37.04 -38.07
C LYS A 273 8.44 36.94 -36.69
N ALA A 274 8.45 35.78 -36.04
CA ALA A 274 9.00 35.60 -34.68
C ALA A 274 10.29 34.76 -34.64
N SER A 275 11.24 35.11 -33.77
CA SER A 275 12.49 34.35 -33.55
C SER A 275 12.23 32.93 -33.06
N ASP A 276 11.19 32.71 -32.23
CA ASP A 276 10.85 31.40 -31.68
C ASP A 276 10.36 30.42 -32.75
N ALA A 277 9.76 30.94 -33.83
CA ALA A 277 9.30 30.12 -34.95
C ALA A 277 10.45 29.42 -35.69
N GLN A 278 11.66 30.00 -35.69
CA GLN A 278 12.81 29.40 -36.38
C GLN A 278 13.30 28.13 -35.69
N THR A 279 13.34 28.13 -34.35
CA THR A 279 13.72 26.95 -33.55
C THR A 279 12.69 25.84 -33.71
N GLU A 280 11.39 26.16 -33.62
CA GLU A 280 10.31 25.19 -33.81
C GLU A 280 10.31 24.61 -35.24
N MET A 281 10.58 25.44 -36.26
CA MET A 281 10.75 24.96 -37.64
C MET A 281 11.93 24.00 -37.79
N ALA A 282 13.06 24.26 -37.13
CA ALA A 282 14.22 23.37 -37.15
C ALA A 282 13.92 22.01 -36.48
N GLU A 283 13.25 22.03 -35.33
CA GLU A 283 12.78 20.83 -34.63
C GLU A 283 11.82 20.00 -35.49
N LEU A 284 10.83 20.65 -36.12
CA LEU A 284 9.88 20.00 -37.02
C LEU A 284 10.56 19.41 -38.26
N SER A 285 11.51 20.13 -38.86
CA SER A 285 12.27 19.64 -40.03
C SER A 285 13.03 18.35 -39.72
N MET A 286 13.71 18.30 -38.55
CA MET A 286 14.40 17.10 -38.08
C MET A 286 13.42 15.95 -37.80
N SER A 287 12.31 16.26 -37.12
CA SER A 287 11.31 15.25 -36.77
C SER A 287 10.62 14.68 -38.01
N ILE A 288 10.30 15.50 -39.03
CA ILE A 288 9.74 15.06 -40.31
C ILE A 288 10.75 14.17 -41.06
N SER A 289 12.03 14.55 -41.05
CA SER A 289 13.09 13.77 -41.69
C SER A 289 13.30 12.40 -41.04
N ASN A 290 13.24 12.32 -39.71
CA ASN A 290 13.32 11.06 -38.96
C ASN A 290 12.11 10.13 -39.17
N ARG A 291 11.01 10.65 -39.73
CA ARG A 291 9.81 9.88 -40.10
C ARG A 291 9.59 9.83 -41.61
N ALA A 292 10.62 10.16 -42.40
CA ALA A 292 10.50 10.22 -43.85
C ALA A 292 10.11 8.85 -44.44
N CYS A 293 9.09 8.87 -45.29
CA CYS A 293 8.61 7.74 -46.06
C CYS A 293 8.15 8.22 -47.45
N HIS A 294 7.90 7.28 -48.37
CA HIS A 294 7.44 7.63 -49.71
C HIS A 294 6.19 8.52 -49.70
N ARG A 295 5.25 8.24 -48.79
CA ARG A 295 4.01 9.02 -48.65
C ARG A 295 4.26 10.46 -48.22
N SER A 296 5.11 10.69 -47.20
CA SER A 296 5.39 12.05 -46.73
C SER A 296 6.15 12.87 -47.78
N ILE A 297 7.06 12.24 -48.53
CA ILE A 297 7.76 12.88 -49.65
C ILE A 297 6.79 13.28 -50.77
N SER A 298 5.87 12.41 -51.17
CA SER A 298 4.86 12.75 -52.18
C SER A 298 3.97 13.90 -51.73
N TRP A 299 3.64 13.97 -50.43
CA TRP A 299 2.90 15.09 -49.84
C TRP A 299 3.69 16.40 -49.92
N LEU A 300 4.96 16.40 -49.53
CA LEU A 300 5.83 17.57 -49.63
C LEU A 300 5.95 18.06 -51.08
N GLN A 301 6.07 17.13 -52.04
CA GLN A 301 6.13 17.46 -53.46
C GLN A 301 4.82 18.05 -53.99
N TYR A 302 3.67 17.53 -53.55
CA TYR A 302 2.36 18.10 -53.88
C TYR A 302 2.21 19.51 -53.34
N LEU A 303 2.55 19.73 -52.06
CA LEU A 303 2.48 21.03 -51.40
C LEU A 303 3.44 22.05 -52.03
N LYS A 304 4.62 21.59 -52.44
CA LYS A 304 5.57 22.40 -53.20
C LYS A 304 4.92 22.91 -54.50
N ARG A 305 4.31 22.04 -55.31
CA ARG A 305 3.64 22.43 -56.56
C ARG A 305 2.53 23.46 -56.32
N GLN A 306 1.72 23.25 -55.29
CA GLN A 306 0.67 24.20 -54.90
C GLN A 306 1.26 25.58 -54.53
N ALA A 307 2.39 25.61 -53.82
CA ALA A 307 3.09 26.86 -53.48
C ALA A 307 3.73 27.54 -54.71
N GLU A 308 4.13 26.78 -55.73
CA GLU A 308 4.64 27.33 -57.01
C GLU A 308 3.52 27.96 -57.85
N ASP A 309 2.30 27.42 -57.77
CA ASP A 309 1.11 27.92 -58.48
C ASP A 309 0.55 29.21 -57.84
N GLU A 310 0.76 29.42 -56.52
CA GLU A 310 0.33 30.64 -55.82
C GLU A 310 1.25 31.85 -56.13
N ALA A 311 0.67 32.97 -56.59
CA ALA A 311 1.42 34.19 -56.89
C ALA A 311 1.77 34.98 -55.61
N GLY A 312 3.05 35.01 -55.22
CA GLY A 312 3.54 35.82 -54.09
C GLY A 312 5.03 35.64 -53.79
N ILE A 313 5.65 36.57 -53.05
CA ILE A 313 7.05 36.44 -52.61
C ILE A 313 7.16 35.36 -51.51
N GLY A 314 6.18 35.30 -50.60
CA GLY A 314 6.11 34.27 -49.55
C GLY A 314 5.88 32.86 -50.08
N SER A 315 5.18 32.70 -51.20
CA SER A 315 4.92 31.40 -51.82
C SER A 315 6.17 30.82 -52.50
N LYS A 316 7.00 31.66 -53.13
CA LYS A 316 8.32 31.26 -53.67
C LYS A 316 9.27 30.75 -52.58
N TRP A 317 9.36 31.47 -51.46
CA TRP A 317 10.16 31.05 -50.31
C TRP A 317 9.67 29.71 -49.74
N LEU A 318 8.35 29.57 -49.57
CA LEU A 318 7.73 28.32 -49.11
C LEU A 318 8.05 27.16 -50.05
N ALA A 319 7.94 27.34 -51.36
CA ALA A 319 8.31 26.32 -52.35
C ALA A 319 9.79 25.92 -52.25
N SER A 320 10.71 26.87 -52.05
CA SER A 320 12.14 26.60 -51.86
C SER A 320 12.42 25.80 -50.58
N ILE A 321 11.81 26.17 -49.44
CA ILE A 321 11.95 25.41 -48.20
C ILE A 321 11.38 24.00 -48.36
N LEU A 322 10.20 23.86 -48.95
CA LEU A 322 9.58 22.54 -49.15
C LEU A 322 10.41 21.66 -50.09
N ALA A 323 11.08 22.25 -51.09
CA ALA A 323 12.03 21.53 -51.94
C ALA A 323 13.23 21.01 -51.13
N LEU A 324 13.82 21.85 -50.27
CA LEU A 324 14.93 21.47 -49.39
C LEU A 324 14.53 20.35 -48.41
N LEU A 325 13.37 20.50 -47.76
CA LEU A 325 12.84 19.49 -46.83
C LEU A 325 12.54 18.17 -47.55
N SER A 326 11.98 18.22 -48.76
CA SER A 326 11.74 17.04 -49.60
C SER A 326 13.04 16.34 -50.01
N GLU A 327 14.10 17.09 -50.31
CA GLU A 327 15.42 16.52 -50.61
C GLU A 327 16.03 15.86 -49.37
N GLN A 328 16.00 16.54 -48.22
CA GLN A 328 16.43 15.98 -46.94
C GLN A 328 15.68 14.68 -46.60
N CYS A 329 14.35 14.66 -46.75
CA CYS A 329 13.54 13.46 -46.55
C CYS A 329 13.91 12.33 -47.52
N ASN A 330 14.23 12.66 -48.78
CA ASN A 330 14.67 11.65 -49.75
C ASN A 330 16.02 11.02 -49.39
N GLN A 331 16.94 11.79 -48.79
CA GLN A 331 18.22 11.29 -48.31
C GLN A 331 18.07 10.47 -47.01
N ALA A 332 17.10 10.83 -46.16
CA ALA A 332 16.85 10.18 -44.88
C ALA A 332 16.00 8.90 -44.99
N LYS A 333 15.12 8.77 -46.00
CA LYS A 333 14.14 7.67 -46.08
C LYS A 333 14.73 6.25 -46.06
N ASN A 334 16.00 6.05 -46.41
CA ASN A 334 16.64 4.73 -46.40
C ASN A 334 17.70 4.59 -45.30
N LYS A 335 17.79 5.57 -44.40
CA LYS A 335 18.71 5.58 -43.26
C LYS A 335 17.92 5.45 -41.96
N ASP A 336 18.60 4.98 -40.92
CA ASP A 336 18.01 4.97 -39.60
C ASP A 336 17.83 6.40 -39.08
N PRO A 337 16.75 6.66 -38.31
CA PRO A 337 16.54 7.95 -37.68
C PRO A 337 17.64 8.25 -36.67
N VAL A 338 17.93 9.53 -36.48
CA VAL A 338 18.99 9.96 -35.57
C VAL A 338 18.50 11.05 -34.62
N PHE A 339 18.94 10.96 -33.37
CA PHE A 339 18.84 12.07 -32.42
C PHE A 339 20.06 12.98 -32.55
N THR A 340 19.82 14.28 -32.74
CA THR A 340 20.85 15.32 -32.73
C THR A 340 20.46 16.39 -31.72
N ASP A 341 21.35 16.72 -30.78
CA ASP A 341 21.12 17.80 -29.82
C ASP A 341 21.36 19.16 -30.49
N ILE A 342 20.27 19.82 -30.87
CA ILE A 342 20.29 21.16 -31.48
C ILE A 342 20.14 22.29 -30.44
N MET A 343 20.05 21.96 -29.15
CA MET A 343 19.83 22.95 -28.09
C MET A 343 21.12 23.69 -27.73
N SER A 344 21.00 25.01 -27.58
CA SER A 344 22.09 25.86 -27.10
C SER A 344 22.48 25.51 -25.66
N SER A 345 23.77 25.56 -25.37
CA SER A 345 24.27 25.37 -24.00
C SER A 345 23.87 26.55 -23.12
N ILE A 346 23.19 26.27 -22.02
CA ILE A 346 22.74 27.26 -21.03
C ILE A 346 23.53 27.11 -19.72
N ALA A 347 23.56 28.19 -18.94
CA ALA A 347 24.17 28.24 -17.61
C ALA A 347 23.23 28.94 -16.62
N PRO A 348 23.21 28.52 -15.34
CA PRO A 348 22.48 29.22 -14.31
C PRO A 348 23.17 30.55 -13.99
N VAL A 349 22.38 31.61 -13.92
CA VAL A 349 22.82 32.95 -13.49
C VAL A 349 21.93 33.39 -12.34
N THR A 350 22.55 33.57 -11.18
CA THR A 350 21.89 34.09 -9.98
C THR A 350 22.13 35.59 -9.89
N LYS A 351 21.06 36.37 -9.81
CA LYS A 351 21.10 37.82 -9.61
C LYS A 351 20.40 38.16 -8.30
N ILE A 352 21.00 39.06 -7.54
CA ILE A 352 20.41 39.65 -6.33
C ILE A 352 20.11 41.10 -6.68
N ASP A 353 18.84 41.48 -6.64
CA ASP A 353 18.47 42.87 -6.89
C ASP A 353 18.78 43.77 -5.67
N PRO A 354 18.72 45.12 -5.83
CA PRO A 354 18.97 46.03 -4.71
C PRO A 354 17.99 45.89 -3.53
N SER A 355 16.84 45.23 -3.73
CA SER A 355 15.88 44.92 -2.65
C SER A 355 16.20 43.61 -1.92
N GLY A 356 17.25 42.89 -2.34
CA GLY A 356 17.66 41.60 -1.79
C GLY A 356 16.94 40.40 -2.43
N LYS A 357 16.14 40.59 -3.49
CA LYS A 357 15.43 39.50 -4.16
C LYS A 357 16.40 38.69 -5.03
N ILE A 358 16.46 37.39 -4.74
CA ILE A 358 17.26 36.43 -5.50
C ILE A 358 16.45 35.94 -6.69
N THR A 359 16.97 36.11 -7.90
CA THR A 359 16.40 35.57 -9.13
C THR A 359 17.43 34.65 -9.79
N VAL A 360 17.05 33.40 -10.04
CA VAL A 360 17.84 32.44 -10.80
C VAL A 360 17.25 32.35 -12.20
N SER A 361 18.08 32.56 -13.22
CA SER A 361 17.69 32.47 -14.63
C SER A 361 18.69 31.63 -15.40
N GLU A 362 18.23 30.83 -16.35
CA GLU A 362 19.09 30.10 -17.27
C GLU A 362 19.37 30.95 -18.52
N VAL A 363 20.64 31.20 -18.82
CA VAL A 363 21.07 32.08 -19.91
C VAL A 363 22.02 31.32 -20.84
N PRO A 364 21.96 31.52 -22.18
CA PRO A 364 22.93 30.93 -23.10
C PRO A 364 24.37 31.28 -22.75
N ARG A 365 25.28 30.32 -22.85
CA ARG A 365 26.71 30.53 -22.60
C ARG A 365 27.31 31.40 -23.71
N LYS A 366 28.06 32.45 -23.34
CA LYS A 366 28.64 33.41 -24.29
C LYS A 366 29.81 32.87 -25.13
N GLU A 367 30.56 31.90 -24.62
CA GLU A 367 31.81 31.42 -25.25
C GLU A 367 31.72 30.00 -25.83
N PHE A 368 30.57 29.33 -25.70
CA PHE A 368 30.35 28.00 -26.26
C PHE A 368 29.26 28.08 -27.34
N GLY A 369 29.64 28.45 -28.56
CA GLY A 369 28.82 28.10 -29.73
C GLY A 369 28.59 26.58 -29.74
N ARG A 370 27.38 26.10 -30.08
CA ARG A 370 26.92 24.69 -30.10
C ARG A 370 27.67 23.76 -29.12
N LYS A 371 27.02 23.38 -28.00
CA LYS A 371 27.56 22.50 -26.91
C LYS A 371 28.86 21.76 -27.30
N GLY A 372 30.01 22.34 -26.93
CA GLY A 372 31.30 21.66 -26.89
C GLY A 372 31.95 21.33 -28.25
N LEU A 373 31.74 22.13 -29.31
CA LEU A 373 32.78 22.21 -30.34
C LEU A 373 34.00 22.93 -29.75
N TYR A 374 34.98 22.16 -29.28
CA TYR A 374 36.34 22.67 -29.22
C TYR A 374 36.77 22.95 -30.67
N PRO A 375 37.41 24.09 -30.98
CA PRO A 375 38.04 24.28 -32.27
C PRO A 375 38.92 23.07 -32.57
N ALA A 376 38.86 22.51 -33.78
CA ALA A 376 39.74 21.41 -34.21
C ALA A 376 41.22 21.73 -33.91
N ASP A 377 41.55 23.02 -33.91
CA ASP A 377 42.85 23.63 -33.62
C ASP A 377 43.34 23.40 -32.17
N ALA A 378 42.45 23.07 -31.23
CA ALA A 378 42.80 22.81 -29.83
C ALA A 378 43.50 21.44 -29.64
N LEU A 379 43.34 20.51 -30.59
CA LEU A 379 44.05 19.22 -30.59
C LEU A 379 45.51 19.35 -31.05
N VAL A 380 45.87 20.43 -31.76
CA VAL A 380 47.18 20.57 -32.42
C VAL A 380 48.25 21.21 -31.52
N LYS A 381 47.84 21.90 -30.44
CA LYS A 381 48.75 22.71 -29.60
C LYS A 381 49.11 22.12 -28.25
N GLY A 382 49.39 20.82 -28.11
CA GLY A 382 50.11 20.25 -26.96
C GLY A 382 49.56 20.54 -25.55
N MET A 383 48.41 21.21 -25.43
CA MET A 383 47.63 21.37 -24.22
C MET A 383 46.98 20.02 -23.99
N ARG A 384 47.14 19.49 -22.77
CA ARG A 384 46.46 18.27 -22.33
C ARG A 384 45.02 18.31 -22.86
N PRO A 385 44.54 17.32 -23.61
CA PRO A 385 43.18 17.33 -24.09
C PRO A 385 42.31 17.38 -22.84
N ASN A 386 41.71 18.54 -22.58
CA ASN A 386 40.85 18.73 -21.44
C ASN A 386 39.54 18.03 -21.82
N THR A 387 39.52 16.70 -21.70
CA THR A 387 38.41 15.86 -22.08
C THR A 387 37.21 16.27 -21.21
N GLU A 388 36.12 16.73 -21.85
CA GLU A 388 34.92 17.23 -21.15
C GLU A 388 34.37 16.20 -20.14
N PHE A 389 34.50 14.92 -20.49
CA PHE A 389 34.14 13.79 -19.64
C PHE A 389 35.31 12.81 -19.53
N THR A 390 35.66 12.43 -18.31
CA THR A 390 36.69 11.41 -18.04
C THR A 390 36.05 10.05 -17.86
N VAL A 391 36.68 9.02 -18.42
CA VAL A 391 36.28 7.62 -18.28
C VAL A 391 37.22 6.92 -17.31
N ALA A 392 36.63 6.14 -16.42
CA ALA A 392 37.37 5.29 -15.50
C ALA A 392 37.00 3.82 -15.70
N THR A 393 37.97 2.94 -15.46
CA THR A 393 37.78 1.49 -15.47
C THR A 393 37.69 0.97 -14.05
N PHE A 394 36.81 0.01 -13.81
CA PHE A 394 36.69 -0.68 -12.54
C PHE A 394 37.33 -2.07 -12.64
N ARG A 395 38.36 -2.34 -11.84
CA ARG A 395 39.02 -3.66 -11.74
C ARG A 395 39.44 -3.92 -10.29
N ASN A 396 39.30 -5.15 -9.79
CA ASN A 396 39.70 -5.55 -8.44
C ASN A 396 39.18 -4.59 -7.34
N SER A 397 37.91 -4.19 -7.45
CA SER A 397 37.26 -3.25 -6.53
C SER A 397 37.89 -1.84 -6.47
N GLN A 398 38.65 -1.46 -7.50
CA GLN A 398 39.26 -0.14 -7.61
C GLN A 398 38.91 0.50 -8.95
N THR A 399 38.63 1.80 -8.89
CA THR A 399 38.38 2.65 -10.06
C THR A 399 39.67 3.36 -10.45
N SER A 400 40.11 3.20 -11.69
CA SER A 400 41.28 3.86 -12.24
C SER A 400 40.93 4.67 -13.49
N HIS A 401 41.41 5.90 -13.57
CA HIS A 401 41.20 6.73 -14.76
C HIS A 401 41.89 6.12 -15.98
N SER A 402 41.19 6.11 -17.12
CA SER A 402 41.70 5.60 -18.39
C SER A 402 41.78 6.71 -19.43
N PRO A 403 42.98 7.31 -19.67
CA PRO A 403 43.14 8.36 -20.68
C PRO A 403 42.69 7.92 -22.08
N THR A 404 42.97 6.66 -22.44
CA THR A 404 42.60 6.12 -23.74
C THR A 404 41.09 6.05 -23.92
N LEU A 405 40.35 5.53 -22.93
CA LEU A 405 38.89 5.45 -23.02
C LEU A 405 38.23 6.83 -22.94
N SER A 406 38.81 7.76 -22.18
CA SER A 406 38.36 9.17 -22.17
C SER A 406 38.44 9.79 -23.57
N LEU A 407 39.52 9.54 -24.32
CA LEU A 407 39.68 10.03 -25.68
C LEU A 407 38.70 9.37 -26.66
N VAL A 408 38.51 8.04 -26.57
CA VAL A 408 37.53 7.31 -27.41
C VAL A 408 36.12 7.83 -27.15
N TYR A 409 35.72 7.97 -25.89
CA TYR A 409 34.41 8.48 -25.54
C TYR A 409 34.18 9.91 -26.03
N GLN A 410 35.18 10.79 -25.91
CA GLN A 410 35.10 12.14 -26.45
C GLN A 410 34.97 12.16 -27.97
N HIS A 411 35.73 11.31 -28.67
CA HIS A 411 35.65 11.18 -30.12
C HIS A 411 34.27 10.71 -30.57
N ASP A 412 33.69 9.71 -29.90
CA ASP A 412 32.34 9.22 -30.18
C ASP A 412 31.27 10.28 -29.90
N LEU A 413 31.44 11.06 -28.83
CA LEU A 413 30.57 12.20 -28.53
C LEU A 413 30.64 13.28 -29.62
N GLN A 414 31.83 13.56 -30.16
CA GLN A 414 31.99 14.54 -31.24
C GLN A 414 31.30 14.05 -32.52
N ILE A 415 31.53 12.80 -32.92
CA ILE A 415 30.85 12.20 -34.07
C ILE A 415 29.33 12.23 -33.87
N GLY A 416 28.84 11.86 -32.69
CA GLY A 416 27.40 11.88 -32.41
C GLY A 416 26.80 13.30 -32.38
N ARG A 417 27.56 14.33 -32.02
CA ARG A 417 27.13 15.73 -32.12
C ARG A 417 26.99 16.20 -33.57
N GLU A 418 27.82 15.69 -34.48
CA GLU A 418 27.82 16.06 -35.90
C GLU A 418 26.82 15.21 -36.73
N CYS A 419 26.83 13.89 -36.53
CA CYS A 419 26.07 12.92 -37.32
C CYS A 419 24.76 12.45 -36.66
N GLY A 420 24.60 12.69 -35.36
CA GLY A 420 23.48 12.18 -34.55
C GLY A 420 23.68 10.74 -34.06
N PHE A 421 22.84 10.33 -33.11
CA PHE A 421 22.81 8.98 -32.52
C PHE A 421 21.57 8.21 -32.98
N THR A 422 21.77 7.01 -33.52
CA THR A 422 20.68 6.07 -33.80
C THR A 422 20.53 5.05 -32.67
N PHE A 423 19.28 4.72 -32.36
CA PHE A 423 18.86 3.66 -31.46
C PHE A 423 17.86 2.71 -32.14
N ALA A 424 17.82 2.73 -33.48
CA ALA A 424 16.94 1.89 -34.27
C ALA A 424 17.16 0.41 -33.93
N GLY A 425 16.06 -0.32 -33.76
CA GLY A 425 16.09 -1.73 -33.39
C GLY A 425 16.48 -2.03 -31.94
N LYS A 426 16.77 -1.01 -31.11
CA LYS A 426 17.04 -1.20 -29.67
C LYS A 426 15.76 -1.18 -28.85
N SER A 427 15.63 -2.16 -27.94
CA SER A 427 14.55 -2.24 -26.96
C SER A 427 15.06 -1.82 -25.58
N VAL A 428 14.43 -0.80 -24.99
CA VAL A 428 14.89 -0.13 -23.77
C VAL A 428 13.80 -0.13 -22.69
N LEU A 429 14.16 -0.53 -21.47
CA LEU A 429 13.34 -0.32 -20.27
C LEU A 429 13.81 0.93 -19.54
N LEU A 430 12.92 1.89 -19.33
CA LEU A 430 13.21 3.16 -18.67
C LEU A 430 12.29 3.35 -17.44
N THR A 431 12.90 3.49 -16.27
CA THR A 431 12.20 3.83 -15.02
C THR A 431 12.59 5.23 -14.55
N GLY A 432 11.68 5.94 -13.86
CA GLY A 432 11.94 7.31 -13.40
C GLY A 432 11.85 8.40 -14.47
N ALA A 433 11.13 8.17 -15.57
CA ALA A 433 10.89 9.17 -16.61
C ALA A 433 9.64 10.03 -16.36
N GLY A 434 9.53 10.59 -15.15
CA GLY A 434 8.49 11.56 -14.80
C GLY A 434 8.72 12.94 -15.44
N LYS A 435 7.69 13.79 -15.49
CA LYS A 435 7.80 15.15 -16.05
C LYS A 435 8.98 15.91 -15.44
N ASN A 436 9.76 16.60 -16.29
CA ASN A 436 10.95 17.38 -15.90
C ASN A 436 12.10 16.56 -15.30
N SER A 437 12.12 15.23 -15.44
CA SER A 437 13.26 14.41 -15.00
C SER A 437 14.31 14.24 -16.10
N ILE A 438 15.53 13.85 -15.72
CA ILE A 438 16.58 13.43 -16.65
C ILE A 438 16.09 12.27 -17.53
N GLY A 439 15.39 11.29 -16.92
CA GLY A 439 14.79 10.17 -17.65
C GLY A 439 13.81 10.62 -18.73
N PHE A 440 13.08 11.72 -18.52
CA PHE A 440 12.18 12.28 -19.52
C PHE A 440 12.90 12.88 -20.71
N HIS A 441 14.06 13.52 -20.50
CA HIS A 441 14.92 13.96 -21.60
C HIS A 441 15.54 12.78 -22.35
N ILE A 442 16.00 11.75 -21.63
CA ILE A 442 16.51 10.51 -22.25
C ILE A 442 15.45 9.85 -23.11
N LEU A 443 14.19 9.81 -22.66
CA LEU A 443 13.07 9.29 -23.46
C LEU A 443 12.96 9.99 -24.82
N ARG A 444 13.06 11.33 -24.86
CA ARG A 444 13.04 12.09 -26.11
C ARG A 444 14.16 11.67 -27.05
N CYS A 445 15.38 11.52 -26.53
CA CYS A 445 16.53 11.09 -27.30
C CYS A 445 16.35 9.68 -27.88
N LEU A 446 15.88 8.74 -27.06
CA LEU A 446 15.64 7.36 -27.47
C LEU A 446 14.58 7.27 -28.58
N LEU A 447 13.46 7.98 -28.42
CA LEU A 447 12.39 8.03 -29.43
C LEU A 447 12.85 8.67 -30.73
N ALA A 448 13.57 9.79 -30.65
CA ALA A 448 14.11 10.48 -31.83
C ALA A 448 15.15 9.66 -32.58
N GLY A 449 15.91 8.80 -31.88
CA GLY A 449 16.83 7.84 -32.49
C GLY A 449 16.17 6.54 -32.95
N GLY A 450 14.86 6.36 -32.83
CA GLY A 450 14.16 5.16 -33.34
C GLY A 450 14.08 3.97 -32.39
N ALA A 451 14.30 4.16 -31.09
CA ALA A 451 14.22 3.07 -30.11
C ALA A 451 12.77 2.61 -29.85
N ARG A 452 12.64 1.36 -29.40
CA ARG A 452 11.45 0.84 -28.74
C ARG A 452 11.62 1.02 -27.23
N VAL A 453 10.80 1.83 -26.58
CA VAL A 453 10.97 2.19 -25.17
C VAL A 453 9.74 1.76 -24.37
N THR A 454 9.97 0.97 -23.33
CA THR A 454 8.99 0.73 -22.27
C THR A 454 9.27 1.69 -21.11
N VAL A 455 8.36 2.62 -20.86
CA VAL A 455 8.42 3.57 -19.75
C VAL A 455 7.47 3.12 -18.65
N THR A 456 8.00 3.11 -17.43
CA THR A 456 7.20 2.84 -16.22
C THR A 456 6.69 4.14 -15.61
N CYS A 457 5.45 4.12 -15.13
CA CYS A 457 4.78 5.28 -14.53
C CYS A 457 4.13 4.91 -13.18
N SER A 458 4.63 5.49 -12.08
CA SER A 458 4.09 5.23 -10.73
C SER A 458 2.80 6.02 -10.43
N SER A 459 2.55 7.10 -11.17
CA SER A 459 1.39 8.00 -11.07
C SER A 459 0.55 7.99 -12.36
N PHE A 460 0.20 6.78 -12.81
CA PHE A 460 -0.54 6.56 -14.03
C PHE A 460 -1.92 7.20 -14.00
N SER A 461 -2.21 8.04 -14.99
CA SER A 461 -3.45 8.83 -15.10
C SER A 461 -3.66 9.25 -16.55
N THR A 462 -4.85 9.75 -16.88
CA THR A 462 -5.13 10.33 -18.21
C THR A 462 -4.16 11.45 -18.56
N LYS A 463 -3.81 12.30 -17.58
CA LYS A 463 -2.84 13.39 -17.75
C LYS A 463 -1.44 12.87 -18.06
N ALA A 464 -1.01 11.80 -17.36
CA ALA A 464 0.27 11.17 -17.65
C ALA A 464 0.28 10.52 -19.05
N ALA A 465 -0.81 9.83 -19.43
CA ALA A 465 -0.94 9.24 -20.76
C ALA A 465 -0.86 10.31 -21.87
N GLN A 466 -1.60 11.40 -21.75
CA GLN A 466 -1.57 12.53 -22.70
C GLN A 466 -0.18 13.18 -22.78
N MET A 467 0.50 13.32 -21.64
CA MET A 467 1.88 13.81 -21.62
C MET A 467 2.79 12.92 -22.46
N TYR A 468 2.82 11.61 -22.22
CA TYR A 468 3.66 10.70 -23.01
C TYR A 468 3.25 10.60 -24.48
N GLN A 469 1.95 10.67 -24.79
CA GLN A 469 1.45 10.77 -26.16
C GLN A 469 2.03 12.01 -26.85
N SER A 470 2.01 13.16 -26.18
CA SER A 470 2.53 14.42 -26.75
C SER A 470 4.03 14.37 -27.00
N GLU A 471 4.79 13.64 -26.17
CA GLU A 471 6.22 13.42 -26.39
C GLU A 471 6.46 12.48 -27.57
N TYR A 472 5.70 11.38 -27.68
CA TYR A 472 5.79 10.50 -28.84
C TYR A 472 5.40 11.20 -30.14
N ALA A 473 4.34 12.03 -30.13
CA ALA A 473 3.94 12.79 -31.31
C ALA A 473 5.05 13.71 -31.83
N LYS A 474 5.84 14.31 -30.91
CA LYS A 474 6.94 15.23 -31.24
C LYS A 474 8.24 14.51 -31.64
N PHE A 475 8.62 13.48 -30.88
CA PHE A 475 9.94 12.86 -30.95
C PHE A 475 9.95 11.44 -31.50
N GLY A 476 8.81 10.77 -31.59
CA GLY A 476 8.71 9.39 -32.10
C GLY A 476 9.18 9.32 -33.55
N ALA A 477 10.37 8.78 -33.79
CA ALA A 477 10.89 8.56 -35.12
C ALA A 477 10.26 7.31 -35.78
N ARG A 478 10.57 7.10 -37.06
CA ARG A 478 10.10 5.92 -37.79
C ARG A 478 10.46 4.62 -37.06
N ASN A 479 9.48 3.73 -36.93
CA ASN A 479 9.60 2.44 -36.25
C ASN A 479 9.89 2.53 -34.73
N SER A 480 9.96 3.73 -34.16
CA SER A 480 10.01 3.89 -32.71
C SER A 480 8.67 3.52 -32.11
N VAL A 481 8.69 2.94 -30.92
CA VAL A 481 7.47 2.57 -30.19
C VAL A 481 7.62 2.98 -28.75
N LEU A 482 6.62 3.66 -28.19
CA LEU A 482 6.55 3.96 -26.77
C LEU A 482 5.47 3.11 -26.11
N ARG A 483 5.87 2.24 -25.18
CA ARG A 483 4.95 1.54 -24.26
C ARG A 483 4.98 2.24 -22.90
N VAL A 484 3.83 2.68 -22.40
CA VAL A 484 3.70 3.27 -21.06
C VAL A 484 2.88 2.34 -20.19
N VAL A 485 3.44 1.91 -19.06
CA VAL A 485 2.79 0.97 -18.14
C VAL A 485 2.72 1.53 -16.72
N PRO A 486 1.61 1.31 -15.99
CA PRO A 486 1.60 1.55 -14.56
C PRO A 486 2.56 0.58 -13.89
N PHE A 487 3.36 1.06 -12.94
CA PHE A 487 4.38 0.24 -12.29
C PHE A 487 4.84 0.84 -10.98
N ASN A 488 4.93 0.01 -9.95
CA ASN A 488 5.55 0.35 -8.69
C ASN A 488 6.86 -0.43 -8.49
N GLN A 489 7.99 0.26 -8.64
CA GLN A 489 9.30 -0.34 -8.40
C GLN A 489 9.52 -0.75 -6.93
N GLY A 490 8.73 -0.25 -5.97
CA GLY A 490 8.72 -0.72 -4.57
C GLY A 490 8.05 -2.09 -4.38
N SER A 491 7.19 -2.50 -5.32
CA SER A 491 6.53 -3.81 -5.30
C SER A 491 7.39 -4.89 -5.95
N ASN A 492 7.70 -5.95 -5.19
CA ASN A 492 8.40 -7.12 -5.74
C ASN A 492 7.54 -7.84 -6.80
N GLN A 493 6.21 -7.85 -6.60
CA GLN A 493 5.28 -8.49 -7.53
C GLN A 493 5.28 -7.75 -8.88
N ASP A 494 5.22 -6.41 -8.85
CA ASP A 494 5.27 -5.60 -10.07
C ASP A 494 6.56 -5.82 -10.84
N VAL A 495 7.72 -5.86 -10.16
CA VAL A 495 9.01 -6.12 -10.81
C VAL A 495 8.97 -7.43 -11.61
N HIS A 496 8.49 -8.51 -11.00
CA HIS A 496 8.40 -9.80 -11.67
C HIS A 496 7.34 -9.82 -12.78
N ASN A 497 6.18 -9.22 -12.53
CA ASN A 497 5.08 -9.19 -13.49
C ASN A 497 5.41 -8.34 -14.72
N LEU A 498 6.11 -7.20 -14.53
CA LEU A 498 6.60 -6.37 -15.62
C LEU A 498 7.57 -7.16 -16.51
N ILE A 499 8.60 -7.78 -15.93
CA ILE A 499 9.60 -8.51 -16.73
C ILE A 499 8.97 -9.71 -17.43
N ARG A 500 8.06 -10.45 -16.75
CA ARG A 500 7.31 -11.54 -17.38
C ARG A 500 6.49 -11.07 -18.57
N TRP A 501 5.82 -9.92 -18.45
CA TRP A 501 5.03 -9.34 -19.55
C TRP A 501 5.92 -8.86 -20.70
N MET A 502 7.04 -8.20 -20.40
CA MET A 502 7.98 -7.71 -21.43
C MET A 502 8.60 -8.84 -22.25
N TYR A 503 8.93 -9.96 -21.59
CA TYR A 503 9.42 -11.17 -22.22
C TYR A 503 8.28 -12.15 -22.56
N GLY A 504 7.06 -11.67 -22.81
CA GLY A 504 5.97 -12.53 -23.31
C GLY A 504 6.26 -13.11 -24.70
N ASP A 505 5.21 -13.36 -25.48
CA ASP A 505 5.36 -14.01 -26.80
C ASP A 505 6.02 -13.12 -27.88
N ASP A 506 6.17 -11.82 -27.62
CA ASP A 506 6.72 -10.85 -28.56
C ASP A 506 8.26 -10.73 -28.41
N GLU A 507 9.00 -11.56 -29.15
CA GLU A 507 10.47 -11.56 -29.15
C GLU A 507 11.10 -10.24 -29.60
N THR A 508 10.35 -9.34 -30.26
CA THR A 508 10.88 -8.04 -30.70
C THR A 508 11.23 -7.10 -29.54
N TRP A 509 10.74 -7.41 -28.32
CA TRP A 509 10.96 -6.63 -27.10
C TRP A 509 12.02 -7.20 -26.17
N ASP A 510 12.75 -8.23 -26.60
CA ASP A 510 13.94 -8.67 -25.89
C ASP A 510 14.90 -7.49 -25.67
N LEU A 511 15.27 -7.24 -24.42
CA LEU A 511 15.89 -5.97 -24.00
C LEU A 511 17.35 -5.88 -24.44
N ASP A 512 17.73 -4.67 -24.84
CA ASP A 512 19.11 -4.26 -25.10
C ASP A 512 19.64 -3.31 -24.02
N CYS A 513 18.77 -2.53 -23.37
CA CYS A 513 19.18 -1.55 -22.36
C CYS A 513 18.16 -1.39 -21.23
N ILE A 514 18.64 -1.17 -20.00
CA ILE A 514 17.84 -0.78 -18.83
C ILE A 514 18.40 0.52 -18.25
N ILE A 515 17.53 1.50 -18.04
CA ILE A 515 17.84 2.79 -17.43
C ILE A 515 16.94 2.93 -16.19
N PRO A 516 17.38 2.42 -15.02
CA PRO A 516 16.53 2.30 -13.84
C PRO A 516 16.64 3.56 -12.96
N PHE A 517 16.13 4.70 -13.44
CA PHE A 517 16.26 6.00 -12.77
C PHE A 517 15.11 6.32 -11.81
N ALA A 518 14.22 5.37 -11.52
CA ALA A 518 13.20 5.58 -10.49
C ALA A 518 13.85 5.83 -9.12
N ALA A 519 13.43 6.92 -8.48
CA ALA A 519 13.85 7.31 -7.16
C ALA A 519 12.72 8.12 -6.50
N VAL A 520 12.76 8.20 -5.17
CA VAL A 520 11.86 9.03 -4.36
C VAL A 520 12.75 9.92 -3.48
N SER A 521 12.33 11.17 -3.24
CA SER A 521 13.10 12.09 -2.40
C SER A 521 12.89 11.77 -0.91
N GLU A 522 14.01 11.73 -0.19
CA GLU A 522 14.11 11.40 1.24
C GLU A 522 14.61 12.57 2.10
N ASN A 523 14.71 13.77 1.53
CA ASN A 523 15.31 14.95 2.19
C ASN A 523 14.78 15.18 3.61
N GLY A 524 15.70 15.55 4.51
CA GLY A 524 15.41 15.88 5.90
C GLY A 524 15.43 14.69 6.85
N ARG A 525 15.95 13.53 6.41
CA ARG A 525 16.14 12.34 7.23
C ARG A 525 17.62 12.15 7.52
N ASP A 526 18.04 12.57 8.70
CA ASP A 526 19.35 12.21 9.23
C ASP A 526 19.34 10.76 9.78
N LEU A 527 20.44 10.36 10.42
CA LEU A 527 20.62 9.00 10.92
C LEU A 527 19.61 8.63 12.02
N GLU A 528 19.13 9.60 12.79
CA GLU A 528 18.15 9.38 13.87
C GLU A 528 16.73 9.23 13.32
N ASN A 529 16.47 9.80 12.14
CA ASN A 529 15.15 9.87 11.51
C ASN A 529 15.01 8.95 10.28
N ILE A 530 15.73 7.82 10.27
CA ILE A 530 15.50 6.76 9.27
C ILE A 530 14.15 6.10 9.61
N ASP A 531 13.19 6.28 8.72
CA ASP A 531 11.79 5.85 8.88
C ASP A 531 11.38 4.83 7.80
N SER A 532 10.12 4.37 7.89
CA SER A 532 9.52 3.44 6.92
C SER A 532 9.57 3.94 5.46
N LYS A 533 9.57 5.26 5.25
CA LYS A 533 9.75 5.84 3.92
C LYS A 533 11.19 5.66 3.42
N ALA A 534 12.20 5.82 4.28
CA ALA A 534 13.59 5.59 3.88
C ALA A 534 13.83 4.14 3.48
N GLU A 535 13.27 3.19 4.22
CA GLU A 535 13.32 1.77 3.88
C GLU A 535 12.68 1.46 2.52
N LEU A 536 11.51 2.06 2.24
CA LEU A 536 10.86 1.95 0.94
C LEU A 536 11.74 2.47 -0.19
N CYS A 537 12.36 3.63 0.02
CA CYS A 537 13.25 4.25 -0.96
C CYS A 537 14.49 3.39 -1.22
N HIS A 538 15.09 2.83 -0.16
CA HIS A 538 16.19 1.88 -0.27
C HIS A 538 15.79 0.61 -1.04
N ARG A 539 14.63 0.03 -0.70
CA ARG A 539 14.05 -1.11 -1.40
C ARG A 539 13.87 -0.82 -2.89
N LEU A 540 13.36 0.36 -3.23
CA LEU A 540 13.11 0.78 -4.60
C LEU A 540 14.42 1.00 -5.39
N MET A 541 15.38 1.73 -4.82
CA MET A 541 16.61 2.15 -5.49
C MET A 541 17.69 1.06 -5.56
N LEU A 542 17.67 0.10 -4.63
CA LEU A 542 18.66 -0.99 -4.56
C LEU A 542 18.00 -2.36 -4.71
N THR A 543 17.27 -2.83 -3.71
CA THR A 543 16.86 -4.24 -3.62
C THR A 543 16.02 -4.68 -4.82
N ASN A 544 15.02 -3.90 -5.19
CA ASN A 544 14.13 -4.22 -6.32
C ASN A 544 14.77 -3.93 -7.67
N LEU A 545 15.76 -3.04 -7.74
CA LEU A 545 16.60 -2.90 -8.93
C LEU A 545 17.41 -4.19 -9.16
N LEU A 546 18.04 -4.74 -8.13
CA LEU A 546 18.74 -6.04 -8.22
C LEU A 546 17.79 -7.18 -8.62
N ARG A 547 16.59 -7.22 -8.04
CA ARG A 547 15.56 -8.20 -8.43
C ARG A 547 15.13 -8.05 -9.89
N MET A 548 14.99 -6.82 -10.38
CA MET A 548 14.68 -6.55 -11.79
C MET A 548 15.77 -7.09 -12.71
N LEU A 549 17.04 -6.80 -12.41
CA LEU A 549 18.18 -7.32 -13.19
C LEU A 549 18.22 -8.86 -13.16
N GLY A 550 18.02 -9.46 -11.98
CA GLY A 550 17.97 -10.91 -11.83
C GLY A 550 16.81 -11.56 -12.59
N ALA A 551 15.64 -10.92 -12.62
CA ALA A 551 14.48 -11.38 -13.39
C ALA A 551 14.75 -11.33 -14.90
N VAL A 552 15.41 -10.27 -15.39
CA VAL A 552 15.81 -10.15 -16.80
C VAL A 552 16.85 -11.21 -17.18
N ALA A 553 17.87 -11.41 -16.34
CA ALA A 553 18.88 -12.44 -16.55
C ALA A 553 18.26 -13.84 -16.60
N ARG A 554 17.32 -14.14 -15.69
CA ARG A 554 16.55 -15.39 -15.70
C ARG A 554 15.74 -15.53 -17.00
N ALA A 555 15.01 -14.50 -17.40
CA ALA A 555 14.17 -14.53 -18.60
C ALA A 555 14.99 -14.80 -19.88
N LYS A 556 16.17 -14.18 -20.02
CA LYS A 556 17.08 -14.46 -21.15
C LYS A 556 17.65 -15.88 -21.09
N ARG A 557 18.06 -16.35 -19.90
CA ARG A 557 18.60 -17.71 -19.71
C ARG A 557 17.58 -18.79 -20.04
N GLU A 558 16.34 -18.65 -19.58
CA GLU A 558 15.25 -19.58 -19.87
C GLU A 558 14.93 -19.68 -21.38
N ARG A 559 15.24 -18.64 -22.15
CA ARG A 559 15.09 -18.59 -23.61
C ARG A 559 16.36 -18.97 -24.38
N GLY A 560 17.45 -19.32 -23.69
CA GLY A 560 18.74 -19.63 -24.32
C GLY A 560 19.42 -18.44 -25.02
N ILE A 561 19.13 -17.21 -24.60
CA ILE A 561 19.69 -15.99 -25.20
C ILE A 561 21.03 -15.67 -24.52
N GLU A 562 22.14 -16.04 -25.18
CA GLU A 562 23.50 -15.81 -24.67
C GLU A 562 24.23 -14.64 -25.37
N THR A 563 23.81 -14.29 -26.59
CA THR A 563 24.54 -13.37 -27.48
C THR A 563 23.96 -11.96 -27.56
N ARG A 564 22.91 -11.68 -26.79
CA ARG A 564 22.25 -10.36 -26.72
C ARG A 564 22.24 -9.83 -25.28
N PRO A 565 23.35 -9.23 -24.82
CA PRO A 565 23.44 -8.70 -23.46
C PRO A 565 22.56 -7.47 -23.27
N VAL A 566 22.16 -7.21 -22.02
CA VAL A 566 21.48 -5.97 -21.64
C VAL A 566 22.49 -5.00 -21.04
N THR A 567 22.64 -3.82 -21.61
CA THR A 567 23.40 -2.73 -21.00
C THR A 567 22.58 -2.07 -19.89
N VAL A 568 23.11 -2.00 -18.67
CA VAL A 568 22.44 -1.35 -17.55
C VAL A 568 23.13 -0.02 -17.24
N VAL A 569 22.42 1.11 -17.39
CA VAL A 569 22.94 2.44 -17.07
C VAL A 569 22.63 2.76 -15.62
N LEU A 570 23.55 2.43 -14.70
CA LEU A 570 23.35 2.61 -13.26
C LEU A 570 23.43 4.10 -12.87
N PRO A 571 22.42 4.66 -12.17
CA PRO A 571 22.48 6.03 -11.66
C PRO A 571 23.31 6.07 -10.37
N LEU A 572 24.64 6.07 -10.48
CA LEU A 572 25.56 6.22 -9.34
C LEU A 572 25.63 7.67 -8.84
N SER A 573 26.11 7.87 -7.61
CA SER A 573 26.33 9.19 -7.00
C SER A 573 27.82 9.37 -6.68
N PRO A 574 28.45 10.51 -7.00
CA PRO A 574 29.80 10.82 -6.50
C PRO A 574 29.80 11.26 -5.03
N ASN A 575 28.62 11.61 -4.49
CA ASN A 575 28.44 12.07 -3.12
C ASN A 575 27.86 10.93 -2.28
N HIS A 576 28.63 10.41 -1.32
CA HIS A 576 28.20 9.38 -0.39
C HIS A 576 28.24 9.95 1.04
N GLY A 577 27.09 10.37 1.57
CA GLY A 577 26.99 10.92 2.93
C GLY A 577 27.64 12.31 3.11
N LEU A 578 28.08 12.96 2.03
CA LEU A 578 28.77 14.26 2.10
C LEU A 578 27.83 15.44 2.38
N MET A 579 26.57 15.35 1.95
CA MET A 579 25.57 16.40 2.17
C MET A 579 24.78 16.19 3.48
N GLY A 580 24.63 14.93 3.90
CA GLY A 580 23.85 14.53 5.07
C GLY A 580 22.33 14.70 4.89
N SER A 581 21.56 14.15 5.83
CA SER A 581 20.09 14.26 5.88
C SER A 581 19.35 13.76 4.62
N ASP A 582 19.92 12.77 3.92
CA ASP A 582 19.42 12.18 2.68
C ASP A 582 18.84 10.76 2.86
N GLY A 583 18.51 10.35 4.09
CA GLY A 583 17.95 9.04 4.39
C GLY A 583 18.90 7.91 4.01
N LEU A 584 18.39 6.89 3.30
CA LEU A 584 19.20 5.75 2.83
C LEU A 584 19.67 5.91 1.37
N TYR A 585 19.63 7.13 0.84
CA TYR A 585 20.04 7.41 -0.53
C TYR A 585 21.50 7.03 -0.78
N SER A 586 22.40 7.45 0.12
CA SER A 586 23.85 7.29 -0.06
C SER A 586 24.26 5.81 -0.07
N GLU A 587 23.65 5.02 0.82
CA GLU A 587 23.78 3.58 0.99
C GLU A 587 23.28 2.88 -0.26
N SER A 588 22.07 3.24 -0.73
CA SER A 588 21.49 2.68 -1.95
C SER A 588 22.41 2.87 -3.16
N LYS A 589 22.96 4.09 -3.33
CA LYS A 589 23.83 4.42 -4.46
C LYS A 589 25.18 3.76 -4.38
N ARG A 590 25.77 3.69 -3.19
CA ARG A 590 27.07 3.04 -2.97
C ARG A 590 27.00 1.54 -3.20
N SER A 591 25.93 0.88 -2.75
CA SER A 591 25.75 -0.56 -2.91
C SER A 591 25.60 -1.01 -4.36
N LEU A 592 25.17 -0.13 -5.28
CA LEU A 592 25.10 -0.45 -6.72
C LEU A 592 26.48 -0.69 -7.35
N GLU A 593 27.56 -0.14 -6.80
CA GLU A 593 28.93 -0.38 -7.30
C GLU A 593 29.33 -1.86 -7.19
N ALA A 594 28.72 -2.62 -6.27
CA ALA A 594 28.97 -4.05 -6.13
C ALA A 594 28.61 -4.84 -7.40
N LEU A 595 27.68 -4.34 -8.22
CA LEU A 595 27.32 -4.96 -9.50
C LEU A 595 28.50 -5.01 -10.48
N LEU A 596 29.42 -4.04 -10.43
CA LEU A 596 30.60 -4.02 -11.30
C LEU A 596 31.52 -5.21 -11.02
N GLY A 597 31.67 -5.60 -9.74
CA GLY A 597 32.40 -6.80 -9.35
C GLY A 597 31.62 -8.07 -9.64
N ARG A 598 30.31 -8.09 -9.31
CA ARG A 598 29.43 -9.24 -9.56
C ARG A 598 29.37 -9.65 -11.02
N TRP A 599 29.50 -8.69 -11.94
CA TRP A 599 29.56 -9.03 -13.35
C TRP A 599 30.65 -10.06 -13.62
N THR A 600 31.86 -9.89 -13.09
CA THR A 600 32.95 -10.88 -13.33
C THR A 600 32.76 -12.17 -12.54
N SER A 601 32.22 -12.11 -11.31
CA SER A 601 32.15 -13.28 -10.42
C SER A 601 30.93 -14.17 -10.64
N GLU A 602 29.88 -13.67 -11.30
CA GLU A 602 28.64 -14.40 -11.58
C GLU A 602 28.38 -14.61 -13.09
N SER A 603 29.34 -14.21 -13.95
CA SER A 603 29.33 -14.46 -15.41
C SER A 603 29.54 -15.93 -15.76
#